data_AF-A0A0N4Y150-F1
#
_entry.id   AF-A0A0N4Y150-F1
#
_cell.length_a   1.000
_cell.length_b   1.000
_cell.length_c   1.000
_cell.angle_alpha   90.00
_cell.angle_beta   90.00
_cell.angle_gamma   90.00
#
_symmetry.space_group_name_H-M   'P 1'
#
loop_
_entity.id
_entity.type
_entity.pdbx_description
1 polymer ?
#
loop_
_entity_poly.entity_id
_entity_poly.type
_entity_poly.pdbx_seq_one_letter_code
_entity_poly.pdbx_strand_id
1 'polypeptide(L)'
;MEQVSDRSANLFTKTFAYKTRKDGQALNCQTESANFCNQLTFAYDANTMAEHNLDGDKFKDDRKRVSLANQRVLDVLKKRNESELRDALRRALYSETHALFNVRVSCKGQERWSSACQLGASFLCFATEGLVNAIIEMAEGVQKKKISNAYKRYLALTHTEPRRCAKFVYNLGKKVLLQSLLSHNVQNASSI
;
A
#
# COMPACT_ATOMS: atom_id res chain seq x y z
N MET A 1 -17.66 27.61 3.84
CA MET A 1 -17.56 26.50 4.81
C MET A 1 -16.56 25.50 4.27
N GLU A 2 -15.26 25.68 4.56
CA GLU A 2 -14.21 24.88 3.94
C GLU A 2 -12.93 24.90 4.82
N GLN A 3 -12.95 24.24 5.99
CA GLN A 3 -11.77 24.08 6.85
C GLN A 3 -11.83 22.82 7.75
N VAL A 4 -12.21 21.65 7.21
CA VAL A 4 -12.22 20.39 7.99
C VAL A 4 -11.30 19.29 7.42
N SER A 5 -10.74 19.48 6.21
CA SER A 5 -9.95 18.41 5.56
C SER A 5 -8.49 18.28 6.03
N ASP A 6 -7.96 19.23 6.80
CA ASP A 6 -6.51 19.32 7.07
C ASP A 6 -6.09 18.80 8.47
N ARG A 7 -7.05 18.54 9.37
CA ARG A 7 -6.74 18.10 10.75
C ARG A 7 -6.43 16.61 10.88
N SER A 8 -7.00 15.76 10.02
CA SER A 8 -6.78 14.31 10.09
C SER A 8 -5.40 13.91 9.56
N ALA A 9 -4.86 14.65 8.58
CA ALA A 9 -3.50 14.41 8.08
C ALA A 9 -2.42 14.79 9.12
N ASN A 10 -2.67 15.83 9.93
CA ASN A 10 -1.70 16.39 10.87
C ASN A 10 -1.56 15.61 12.20
N LEU A 11 -2.58 14.86 12.62
CA LEU A 11 -2.49 13.99 13.81
C LEU A 11 -1.76 12.66 13.52
N PHE A 12 -1.84 12.15 12.29
CA PHE A 12 -1.12 10.94 11.90
C PHE A 12 0.37 11.21 11.63
N THR A 13 0.75 12.36 11.06
CA THR A 13 2.16 12.65 10.77
C THR A 13 3.00 12.96 12.02
N LYS A 14 2.42 13.54 13.08
CA LYS A 14 3.17 13.88 14.31
C LYS A 14 3.40 12.71 15.27
N THR A 15 2.57 11.68 15.22
CA THR A 15 2.69 10.52 16.14
C THR A 15 3.61 9.42 15.57
N PHE A 16 3.91 9.45 14.27
CA PHE A 16 4.88 8.57 13.60
C PHE A 16 6.30 9.17 13.53
N ALA A 17 6.60 10.16 14.37
CA ALA A 17 7.95 10.69 14.51
C ALA A 17 8.91 9.57 14.98
N TYR A 18 9.60 8.98 14.02
CA TYR A 18 10.83 8.18 14.15
C TYR A 18 10.82 7.15 15.28
N LYS A 19 9.98 6.13 15.18
CA LYS A 19 10.30 4.87 15.85
C LYS A 19 11.41 4.21 15.04
N THR A 20 12.66 4.45 15.44
CA THR A 20 13.79 3.64 14.98
C THR A 20 13.40 2.18 15.11
N ARG A 21 13.63 1.42 14.03
CA ARG A 21 13.56 -0.05 13.99
C ARG A 21 14.03 -0.67 15.32
N LYS A 22 13.43 -1.80 15.75
CA LYS A 22 13.95 -2.57 16.90
C LYS A 22 15.43 -2.98 16.70
N ASP A 23 15.87 -3.02 15.45
CA ASP A 23 17.21 -3.35 14.95
C ASP A 23 18.06 -2.12 14.58
N GLY A 24 17.59 -0.89 14.79
CA GLY A 24 18.39 0.35 14.62
C GLY A 24 18.79 0.72 13.18
N GLN A 25 18.49 -0.11 12.18
CA GLN A 25 18.82 0.20 10.78
C GLN A 25 17.81 1.15 10.13
N ALA A 26 18.27 2.27 9.62
CA ALA A 26 17.50 3.10 8.70
C ALA A 26 17.16 2.32 7.42
N LEU A 27 15.92 2.46 6.92
CA LEU A 27 15.53 1.94 5.61
C LEU A 27 16.27 2.73 4.54
N ASN A 28 17.34 2.16 3.99
CA ASN A 28 18.15 2.83 2.97
C ASN A 28 17.53 2.65 1.58
N CYS A 29 16.62 3.55 1.21
CA CYS A 29 16.02 3.62 -0.10
C CYS A 29 17.05 4.03 -1.15
N GLN A 30 17.24 3.22 -2.19
CA GLN A 30 18.32 3.42 -3.17
C GLN A 30 17.96 4.38 -4.31
N THR A 31 16.75 4.95 -4.33
CA THR A 31 16.29 5.87 -5.37
C THR A 31 16.45 7.32 -4.94
N GLU A 32 16.68 8.24 -5.89
CA GLU A 32 16.84 9.68 -5.58
C GLU A 32 15.51 10.39 -5.24
N SER A 33 14.36 9.81 -5.60
CA SER A 33 13.06 10.42 -5.31
C SER A 33 12.67 10.26 -3.84
N ALA A 34 12.84 11.33 -3.06
CA ALA A 34 12.46 11.37 -1.64
C ALA A 34 10.97 11.03 -1.42
N ASN A 35 10.07 11.51 -2.29
CA ASN A 35 8.65 11.21 -2.20
C ASN A 35 8.39 9.71 -2.38
N PHE A 36 9.00 9.09 -3.39
CA PHE A 36 8.89 7.65 -3.61
C PHE A 36 9.37 6.85 -2.39
N CYS A 37 10.54 7.19 -1.85
CA CYS A 37 11.10 6.55 -0.67
C CYS A 37 10.20 6.71 0.56
N ASN A 38 9.63 7.90 0.77
CA ASN A 38 8.70 8.15 1.88
C ASN A 38 7.45 7.27 1.78
N GLN A 39 6.90 7.08 0.57
CA GLN A 39 5.75 6.22 0.36
C GLN A 39 6.07 4.73 0.65
N LEU A 40 7.25 4.25 0.28
CA LEU A 40 7.68 2.88 0.58
C LEU A 40 7.94 2.66 2.06
N THR A 41 8.60 3.60 2.74
CA THR A 41 8.82 3.55 4.19
C THR A 41 7.49 3.56 4.93
N PHE A 42 6.56 4.43 4.53
CA PHE A 42 5.21 4.46 5.08
C PHE A 42 4.49 3.11 4.91
N ALA A 43 4.58 2.50 3.72
CA ALA A 43 3.97 1.21 3.48
C ALA A 43 4.59 0.08 4.34
N TYR A 44 5.92 0.11 4.53
CA TYR A 44 6.62 -0.82 5.39
C TYR A 44 6.19 -0.69 6.87
N ASP A 45 6.11 0.54 7.38
CA ASP A 45 5.70 0.80 8.76
C ASP A 45 4.24 0.40 8.98
N ALA A 46 3.37 0.72 8.03
CA ALA A 46 1.97 0.31 8.06
C ALA A 46 1.83 -1.22 8.06
N ASN A 47 2.61 -1.95 7.26
CA ASN A 47 2.64 -3.42 7.29
C ASN A 47 3.08 -3.98 8.63
N THR A 48 4.12 -3.40 9.22
CA THR A 48 4.61 -3.79 10.55
C THR A 48 3.53 -3.59 11.62
N MET A 49 2.79 -2.48 11.54
CA MET A 49 1.66 -2.22 12.43
C MET A 49 0.48 -3.17 12.18
N ALA A 50 0.17 -3.51 10.93
CA ALA A 50 -0.84 -4.50 10.61
C ALA A 50 -0.51 -5.87 11.21
N GLU A 51 0.73 -6.34 10.99
CA GLU A 51 1.20 -7.62 11.53
C GLU A 51 1.09 -7.67 13.06
N HIS A 52 1.46 -6.58 13.75
CA HIS A 52 1.35 -6.49 15.20
C HIS A 52 -0.11 -6.51 15.71
N ASN A 53 -1.03 -5.82 15.01
CA ASN A 53 -2.41 -5.68 15.45
C ASN A 53 -3.30 -6.88 15.08
N LEU A 54 -2.91 -7.67 14.09
CA LEU A 54 -3.58 -8.92 13.72
C LEU A 54 -3.21 -10.03 14.72
N ASP A 55 -3.61 -9.88 15.98
CA ASP A 55 -3.21 -10.76 17.09
C ASP A 55 -4.12 -12.00 17.26
N GLY A 56 -3.57 -13.08 17.83
CA GLY A 56 -4.25 -14.35 18.10
C GLY A 56 -4.03 -15.42 17.04
N ASP A 57 -4.34 -16.66 17.38
CA ASP A 57 -4.10 -17.82 16.50
C ASP A 57 -4.91 -17.75 15.20
N LYS A 58 -6.10 -17.15 15.25
CA LYS A 58 -6.96 -16.95 14.08
C LYS A 58 -6.27 -16.22 12.94
N PHE A 59 -5.37 -15.27 13.23
CA PHE A 59 -4.70 -14.44 12.22
C PHE A 59 -3.27 -14.90 11.91
N LYS A 60 -2.85 -16.08 12.36
CA LYS A 60 -1.49 -16.59 12.15
C LYS A 60 -1.07 -16.59 10.67
N ASP A 61 -1.95 -17.04 9.78
CA ASP A 61 -1.65 -17.08 8.35
C ASP A 61 -1.77 -15.71 7.68
N ASP A 62 -2.66 -14.85 8.17
CA ASP A 62 -2.73 -13.45 7.73
C ASP A 62 -1.42 -12.71 8.04
N ARG A 63 -0.89 -12.84 9.27
CA ARG A 63 0.41 -12.26 9.66
C ARG A 63 1.54 -12.71 8.75
N LYS A 64 1.60 -14.01 8.39
CA LYS A 64 2.60 -14.51 7.42
C LYS A 64 2.50 -13.83 6.06
N ARG A 65 1.27 -13.58 5.57
CA ARG A 65 1.05 -12.88 4.29
C ARG A 65 1.46 -11.42 4.36
N VAL A 66 1.16 -10.74 5.46
CA VAL A 66 1.62 -9.36 5.71
C VAL A 66 3.15 -9.31 5.78
N SER A 67 3.78 -10.23 6.50
CA SER A 67 5.24 -10.34 6.59
C SER A 67 5.88 -10.53 5.21
N LEU A 68 5.30 -11.39 4.37
CA LEU A 68 5.74 -11.55 2.98
C LEU A 68 5.58 -10.26 2.16
N ALA A 69 4.45 -9.58 2.26
CA ALA A 69 4.26 -8.30 1.58
C ALA A 69 5.29 -7.26 2.05
N ASN A 70 5.59 -7.22 3.34
CA ASN A 70 6.60 -6.35 3.92
C ASN A 70 8.02 -6.64 3.41
N GLN A 71 8.38 -7.92 3.28
CA GLN A 71 9.64 -8.33 2.64
C GLN A 71 9.71 -7.85 1.18
N ARG A 72 8.60 -7.88 0.43
CA ARG A 72 8.57 -7.32 -0.93
C ARG A 72 8.77 -5.82 -0.95
N VAL A 73 8.26 -5.07 0.03
CA VAL A 73 8.55 -3.63 0.15
C VAL A 73 10.05 -3.39 0.38
N LEU A 74 10.69 -4.20 1.23
CA LEU A 74 12.14 -4.13 1.43
C LEU A 74 12.93 -4.46 0.16
N ASP A 75 12.47 -5.42 -0.64
CA ASP A 75 13.09 -5.74 -1.92
C ASP A 75 13.05 -4.52 -2.86
N VAL A 76 11.93 -3.79 -2.92
CA VAL A 76 11.78 -2.57 -3.72
C VAL A 76 12.79 -1.50 -3.28
N LEU A 77 12.90 -1.26 -1.98
CA LEU A 77 13.81 -0.23 -1.43
C LEU A 77 15.28 -0.44 -1.81
N LYS A 78 15.68 -1.70 -2.09
CA LYS A 78 17.05 -2.07 -2.48
C LYS A 78 17.31 -1.94 -3.98
N LYS A 79 16.29 -1.73 -4.82
CA LYS A 79 16.45 -1.66 -6.27
C LYS A 79 16.89 -0.27 -6.72
N ARG A 80 17.83 -0.24 -7.66
CA ARG A 80 18.33 0.97 -8.34
C ARG A 80 17.90 1.04 -9.80
N ASN A 81 17.95 -0.10 -10.49
CA ASN A 81 17.53 -0.19 -11.88
C ASN A 81 16.02 0.03 -11.99
N GLU A 82 15.60 0.95 -12.87
CA GLU A 82 14.20 1.35 -13.00
C GLU A 82 13.26 0.20 -13.40
N SER A 83 13.69 -0.66 -14.33
CA SER A 83 12.88 -1.80 -14.77
C SER A 83 12.70 -2.83 -13.66
N GLU A 84 13.79 -3.17 -12.95
CA GLU A 84 13.73 -4.05 -11.77
C GLU A 84 12.88 -3.45 -10.65
N LEU A 85 12.96 -2.13 -10.47
CA LEU A 85 12.21 -1.38 -9.46
C LEU A 85 10.70 -1.43 -9.77
N ARG A 86 10.29 -1.15 -11.01
CA ARG A 86 8.89 -1.26 -11.45
C ARG A 86 8.35 -2.68 -11.23
N ASP A 87 9.14 -3.69 -11.58
CA ASP A 87 8.78 -5.09 -11.39
C ASP A 87 8.66 -5.50 -9.92
N ALA A 88 9.61 -5.07 -9.09
CA ALA A 88 9.56 -5.30 -7.64
C ALA A 88 8.33 -4.63 -7.03
N LEU A 89 8.03 -3.40 -7.45
CA LEU A 89 6.90 -2.62 -6.93
C LEU A 89 5.55 -3.26 -7.28
N ARG A 90 5.42 -3.81 -8.50
CA ARG A 90 4.27 -4.62 -8.91
C ARG A 90 4.09 -5.85 -8.03
N ARG A 91 5.18 -6.59 -7.73
CA ARG A 91 5.13 -7.77 -6.84
C ARG A 91 4.77 -7.41 -5.40
N ALA A 92 5.26 -6.26 -4.91
CA ALA A 92 4.90 -5.73 -3.61
C ALA A 92 3.40 -5.42 -3.54
N LEU A 93 2.88 -4.63 -4.49
CA LEU A 93 1.44 -4.30 -4.53
C LEU A 93 0.56 -5.54 -4.66
N TYR A 94 0.98 -6.55 -5.44
CA TYR A 94 0.26 -7.81 -5.55
C TYR A 94 0.17 -8.53 -4.20
N SER A 95 1.30 -8.67 -3.50
CA SER A 95 1.38 -9.33 -2.20
C SER A 95 0.53 -8.59 -1.16
N GLU A 96 0.60 -7.26 -1.15
CA GLU A 96 -0.17 -6.38 -0.28
C GLU A 96 -1.69 -6.53 -0.52
N THR A 97 -2.11 -6.43 -1.78
CA THR A 97 -3.51 -6.59 -2.20
C THR A 97 -4.05 -7.96 -1.80
N HIS A 98 -3.22 -9.00 -1.90
CA HIS A 98 -3.57 -10.36 -1.50
C HIS A 98 -3.68 -10.50 0.02
N ALA A 99 -2.76 -9.91 0.79
CA ALA A 99 -2.82 -9.89 2.26
C ALA A 99 -4.11 -9.19 2.74
N LEU A 100 -4.40 -8.00 2.21
CA LEU A 100 -5.62 -7.25 2.52
C LEU A 100 -6.90 -8.05 2.21
N PHE A 101 -6.94 -8.77 1.09
CA PHE A 101 -8.07 -9.64 0.75
C PHE A 101 -8.29 -10.73 1.80
N ASN A 102 -7.21 -11.41 2.23
CA ASN A 102 -7.31 -12.50 3.20
C ASN A 102 -7.75 -12.00 4.57
N VAL A 103 -7.14 -10.92 5.08
CA VAL A 103 -7.59 -10.29 6.34
C VAL A 103 -9.07 -9.91 6.27
N ARG A 104 -9.51 -9.32 5.16
CA ARG A 104 -10.92 -9.00 4.97
C ARG A 104 -11.81 -10.25 5.04
N VAL A 105 -11.39 -11.39 4.50
CA VAL A 105 -12.11 -12.66 4.57
C VAL A 105 -12.13 -13.19 6.00
N SER A 106 -10.99 -13.23 6.69
CA SER A 106 -10.86 -13.65 8.10
C SER A 106 -11.72 -12.80 9.05
N CYS A 107 -11.95 -11.54 8.69
CA CYS A 107 -12.77 -10.59 9.44
C CYS A 107 -14.27 -10.63 9.10
N LYS A 108 -14.71 -11.42 8.11
CA LYS A 108 -16.15 -11.61 7.84
C LYS A 108 -16.82 -12.43 8.95
N GLY A 109 -18.12 -12.20 9.14
CA GLY A 109 -18.96 -13.01 10.04
C GLY A 109 -18.90 -12.62 11.51
N GLN A 110 -18.11 -11.61 11.89
CA GLN A 110 -18.21 -11.01 13.22
C GLN A 110 -19.24 -9.86 13.17
N GLU A 111 -20.30 -9.93 13.98
CA GLU A 111 -21.33 -8.88 14.10
C GLU A 111 -20.71 -7.50 14.36
N ARG A 112 -19.55 -7.48 15.01
CA ARG A 112 -18.69 -6.31 15.17
C ARG A 112 -17.28 -6.72 14.81
N TRP A 113 -16.65 -6.01 13.88
CA TRP A 113 -15.23 -6.21 13.59
C TRP A 113 -14.45 -6.10 14.90
N SER A 114 -13.74 -7.15 15.29
CA SER A 114 -12.82 -7.08 16.43
C SER A 114 -11.83 -5.92 16.25
N SER A 115 -11.28 -5.41 17.35
CA SER A 115 -10.23 -4.39 17.32
C SER A 115 -9.07 -4.79 16.41
N ALA A 116 -8.65 -6.06 16.47
CA ALA A 116 -7.65 -6.66 15.58
C ALA A 116 -8.02 -6.52 14.10
N CYS A 117 -9.27 -6.85 13.73
CA CYS A 117 -9.77 -6.68 12.37
C CYS A 117 -9.76 -5.22 11.91
N GLN A 118 -10.26 -4.31 12.75
CA GLN A 118 -10.35 -2.90 12.40
C GLN A 118 -8.97 -2.29 12.22
N LEU A 119 -8.05 -2.50 13.18
CA LEU A 119 -6.71 -1.93 13.13
C LEU A 119 -5.87 -2.59 12.04
N GLY A 120 -5.83 -3.93 12.00
CA GLY A 120 -5.07 -4.68 11.01
C GLY A 120 -5.46 -4.34 9.57
N ALA A 121 -6.75 -4.32 9.25
CA ALA A 121 -7.21 -3.96 7.91
C ALA A 121 -6.98 -2.48 7.57
N SER A 122 -7.07 -1.57 8.55
CA SER A 122 -6.80 -0.14 8.32
C SER A 122 -5.33 0.10 8.00
N PHE A 123 -4.43 -0.59 8.68
CA PHE A 123 -3.00 -0.49 8.37
C PHE A 123 -2.65 -1.09 7.01
N LEU A 124 -3.23 -2.23 6.61
CA LEU A 124 -3.03 -2.78 5.26
C LEU A 124 -3.61 -1.88 4.16
N CYS A 125 -4.69 -1.17 4.47
CA CYS A 125 -5.19 -0.12 3.60
C CYS A 125 -4.14 0.96 3.33
N PHE A 126 -3.57 1.52 4.40
CA PHE A 126 -2.53 2.54 4.31
C PHE A 126 -1.28 2.02 3.59
N ALA A 127 -0.87 0.79 3.85
CA ALA A 127 0.27 0.18 3.15
C ALA A 127 0.02 0.07 1.64
N THR A 128 -1.17 -0.38 1.24
CA THR A 128 -1.57 -0.44 -0.17
C THR A 128 -1.60 0.95 -0.82
N GLU A 129 -2.14 1.97 -0.12
CA GLU A 129 -2.14 3.35 -0.62
C GLU A 129 -0.71 3.88 -0.85
N GLY A 130 0.20 3.64 0.10
CA GLY A 130 1.61 3.99 -0.04
C GLY A 130 2.23 3.37 -1.29
N LEU A 131 2.02 2.07 -1.52
CA LEU A 131 2.50 1.40 -2.73
C LEU A 131 1.86 1.96 -4.01
N VAL A 132 0.58 2.30 -3.99
CA VAL A 132 -0.09 2.92 -5.15
C VAL A 132 0.49 4.30 -5.45
N ASN A 133 0.73 5.13 -4.43
CA ASN A 133 1.36 6.43 -4.61
C ASN A 133 2.79 6.30 -5.15
N ALA A 134 3.58 5.35 -4.64
CA ALA A 134 4.90 5.03 -5.18
C ALA A 134 4.84 4.65 -6.67
N ILE A 135 3.82 3.88 -7.09
CA ILE A 135 3.61 3.54 -8.50
C ILE A 135 3.23 4.78 -9.33
N ILE A 136 2.40 5.68 -8.79
CA ILE A 136 2.02 6.94 -9.46
C ILE A 136 3.25 7.82 -9.72
N GLU A 137 4.17 7.91 -8.76
CA GLU A 137 5.41 8.67 -8.90
C GLU A 137 6.25 8.15 -10.07
N MET A 138 6.36 6.83 -10.21
CA MET A 138 7.12 6.20 -11.29
C MET A 138 6.38 6.14 -12.63
N ALA A 139 5.06 6.16 -12.65
CA ALA A 139 4.29 6.02 -13.88
C ALA A 139 4.42 7.27 -14.76
N GLU A 140 4.34 7.09 -16.07
CA GLU A 140 4.44 8.18 -17.05
C GLU A 140 3.26 8.20 -18.02
N GLY A 141 3.09 9.34 -18.70
CA GLY A 141 2.13 9.53 -19.78
C GLY A 141 0.71 9.02 -19.50
N VAL A 142 0.20 8.20 -20.42
CA VAL A 142 -1.16 7.63 -20.34
C VAL A 142 -1.32 6.71 -19.13
N GLN A 143 -0.29 5.96 -18.75
CA GLN A 143 -0.33 5.06 -17.60
C GLN A 143 -0.53 5.85 -16.31
N LYS A 144 0.29 6.89 -16.07
CA LYS A 144 0.16 7.77 -14.90
C LYS A 144 -1.25 8.32 -14.78
N LYS A 145 -1.79 8.87 -15.87
CA LYS A 145 -3.16 9.43 -15.92
C LYS A 145 -4.22 8.41 -15.50
N LYS A 146 -4.14 7.16 -15.99
CA LYS A 146 -5.10 6.11 -15.64
C LYS A 146 -5.00 5.71 -14.16
N ILE A 147 -3.79 5.54 -13.64
CA ILE A 147 -3.56 5.16 -12.24
C ILE A 147 -4.02 6.29 -11.29
N SER A 148 -3.60 7.53 -11.55
CA SER A 148 -4.03 8.70 -10.77
C SER A 148 -5.55 8.89 -10.79
N ASN A 149 -6.23 8.66 -11.92
CA ASN A 149 -7.68 8.72 -11.99
C ASN A 149 -8.36 7.62 -11.16
N ALA A 150 -7.81 6.39 -11.16
CA ALA A 150 -8.31 5.33 -10.31
C ALA A 150 -8.16 5.69 -8.82
N TYR A 151 -7.02 6.28 -8.44
CA TYR A 151 -6.75 6.75 -7.09
C TYR A 151 -7.69 7.88 -6.65
N LYS A 152 -7.91 8.90 -7.50
CA LYS A 152 -8.87 9.99 -7.22
C LYS A 152 -10.30 9.48 -7.00
N ARG A 153 -10.74 8.51 -7.82
CA ARG A 153 -12.07 7.87 -7.62
C ARG A 153 -12.13 7.09 -6.31
N TYR A 154 -11.04 6.45 -5.92
CA TYR A 154 -10.93 5.78 -4.64
C TYR A 154 -11.11 6.77 -3.49
N LEU A 155 -10.38 7.90 -3.48
CA LEU A 155 -10.47 8.92 -2.44
C LEU A 155 -11.91 9.46 -2.30
N ALA A 156 -12.59 9.72 -3.42
CA ALA A 156 -13.98 10.15 -3.42
C ALA A 156 -14.95 9.15 -2.73
N LEU A 157 -14.66 7.85 -2.81
CA LEU A 157 -15.47 6.79 -2.19
C LEU A 157 -15.16 6.63 -0.69
N THR A 158 -13.93 6.91 -0.25
CA THR A 158 -13.57 6.72 1.16
C THR A 158 -14.06 7.84 2.06
N HIS A 159 -14.26 9.04 1.52
CA HIS A 159 -14.90 10.13 2.25
C HIS A 159 -16.32 9.79 2.72
N THR A 160 -17.04 8.94 1.99
CA THR A 160 -18.43 8.60 2.31
C THR A 160 -18.56 7.35 3.19
N GLU A 161 -17.58 6.44 3.18
CA GLU A 161 -17.66 5.17 3.91
C GLU A 161 -16.31 4.70 4.51
N PRO A 162 -15.78 5.35 5.57
CA PRO A 162 -14.46 5.05 6.13
C PRO A 162 -14.27 3.59 6.58
N ARG A 163 -15.36 2.94 7.04
CA ARG A 163 -15.35 1.54 7.49
C ARG A 163 -15.17 0.53 6.35
N ARG A 164 -15.23 0.96 5.09
CA ARG A 164 -15.15 0.09 3.90
C ARG A 164 -13.81 0.16 3.18
N CYS A 165 -12.80 0.74 3.82
CA CYS A 165 -11.46 0.88 3.26
C CYS A 165 -10.96 -0.41 2.58
N ALA A 166 -11.03 -1.55 3.27
CA ALA A 166 -10.53 -2.82 2.75
C ALA A 166 -11.17 -3.25 1.41
N LYS A 167 -12.45 -2.92 1.17
CA LYS A 167 -13.11 -3.21 -0.11
C LYS A 167 -12.62 -2.28 -1.21
N PHE A 168 -12.55 -0.98 -0.93
CA PHE A 168 -12.20 0.03 -1.92
C PHE A 168 -10.72 -0.01 -2.27
N VAL A 169 -9.83 -0.14 -1.28
CA VAL A 169 -8.39 -0.26 -1.48
C VAL A 169 -8.03 -1.55 -2.21
N TYR A 170 -8.66 -2.68 -1.88
CA TYR A 170 -8.47 -3.92 -2.65
C TYR A 170 -8.79 -3.73 -4.15
N ASN A 171 -9.91 -3.05 -4.45
CA ASN A 171 -10.30 -2.77 -5.82
C ASN A 171 -9.34 -1.79 -6.51
N LEU A 172 -8.82 -0.81 -5.77
CA LEU A 172 -7.77 0.10 -6.25
C LEU A 172 -6.51 -0.69 -6.61
N GLY A 173 -5.96 -1.49 -5.69
CA GLY A 173 -4.76 -2.31 -5.91
C GLY A 173 -4.89 -3.19 -7.16
N LYS A 174 -6.02 -3.89 -7.32
CA LYS A 174 -6.31 -4.67 -8.53
C LYS A 174 -6.30 -3.84 -9.82
N LYS A 175 -6.93 -2.67 -9.80
CA LYS A 175 -6.98 -1.79 -10.97
C LYS A 175 -5.59 -1.29 -11.34
N VAL A 176 -4.78 -0.89 -10.35
CA VAL A 176 -3.41 -0.42 -10.57
C VAL A 176 -2.55 -1.55 -11.15
N LEU A 177 -2.60 -2.76 -10.58
CA LEU A 177 -1.90 -3.93 -11.12
C LEU A 177 -2.25 -4.21 -12.59
N LEU A 178 -3.53 -4.12 -12.95
CA LEU A 178 -3.97 -4.28 -14.34
C LEU A 178 -3.38 -3.21 -15.26
N GLN A 179 -3.37 -1.94 -14.84
CA GLN A 179 -2.76 -0.86 -15.63
C GLN A 179 -1.23 -0.99 -15.74
N SER A 180 -0.57 -1.54 -14.72
CA SER A 180 0.87 -1.83 -14.75
C SER A 180 1.23 -2.90 -15.79
N LEU A 181 0.35 -3.87 -16.03
CA LEU A 181 0.58 -4.94 -17.01
C LEU A 181 0.43 -4.47 -18.47
N LEU A 182 -0.56 -3.61 -18.75
CA LEU A 182 -0.87 -3.19 -20.11
C LEU A 182 0.23 -2.33 -20.77
N SER A 183 1.05 -1.64 -19.98
CA SER A 183 2.12 -0.78 -20.50
C SER A 183 3.31 -1.54 -21.06
N HIS A 184 3.58 -2.77 -20.60
CA HIS A 184 4.67 -3.59 -21.14
C HIS A 184 4.40 -4.07 -22.57
N ASN A 185 3.12 -4.23 -22.95
CA ASN A 185 2.76 -4.75 -24.27
C ASN A 185 2.85 -3.70 -25.39
N VAL A 186 2.74 -2.41 -25.05
CA VAL A 186 2.76 -1.32 -26.04
C VAL A 186 4.19 -0.97 -26.47
N GLN A 187 5.15 -1.00 -25.55
CA GLN A 187 6.55 -0.68 -25.87
C GLN A 187 7.20 -1.73 -26.80
N ASN A 188 6.80 -3.01 -26.67
CA ASN A 188 7.29 -4.07 -27.55
C ASN A 188 6.70 -4.01 -28.97
N ALA A 189 5.55 -3.37 -29.15
CA ALA A 189 4.87 -3.30 -30.46
C ALA A 189 5.37 -2.12 -31.33
N SER A 190 6.01 -1.11 -30.76
CA SER A 190 6.53 0.06 -31.49
C SER A 190 8.00 -0.08 -31.93
N SER A 191 8.61 -1.24 -31.69
CA SER A 191 10.01 -1.54 -32.08
C SER A 191 10.12 -2.54 -33.24
N ILE A 192 9.01 -2.79 -33.95
CA ILE A 192 8.90 -3.62 -35.16
C ILE A 192 8.55 -2.68 -36.31
#